data_AF-B8KUI2-F1
#
_entry.id   AF-B8KUI2-F1
#
_cell.length_a   1.000
_cell.length_b   1.000
_cell.length_c   1.000
_cell.angle_alpha   90.00
_cell.angle_beta   90.00
_cell.angle_gamma   90.00
#
_symmetry.space_group_name_H-M   'P 1'
#
loop_
_entity.id
_entity.type
_entity.pdbx_description
1 polymer ?
#
loop_
_entity_poly.entity_id
_entity_poly.type
_entity_poly.pdbx_seq_one_letter_code
_entity_poly.pdbx_strand_id
1 'polypeptide(L)'
;MTYFPSSTTCRNPACGSDTVESTQLSLVGTLYSYTVQHYQPPPLFRNDDWQPYAIGVVEFPEKVRVMGMLSGIALDDIAIGERYVLALSDLVKDADGKQVHTHAFTPESQGTPSE
;
A
#
# COMPACT_ATOMS: atom_id res chain seq x y z
N MET A 1 -17.52 8.13 7.93
CA MET A 1 -16.07 8.25 7.67
C MET A 1 -15.55 6.86 7.39
N THR A 2 -14.66 6.71 6.42
CA THR A 2 -14.08 5.41 6.07
C THR A 2 -12.81 5.17 6.88
N TYR A 3 -12.56 3.91 7.27
CA TYR A 3 -11.41 3.51 8.07
C TYR A 3 -10.62 2.43 7.33
N PHE A 4 -9.29 2.53 7.38
CA PHE A 4 -8.37 1.47 6.98
C PHE A 4 -7.21 1.42 7.98
N PRO A 5 -6.84 0.24 8.54
CA PRO A 5 -7.54 -1.04 8.42
C PRO A 5 -8.99 -0.99 8.93
N SER A 6 -9.78 -2.02 8.63
CA SER A 6 -11.19 -2.10 9.03
C SER A 6 -11.36 -1.89 10.53
N SER A 7 -12.40 -1.16 10.92
CA SER A 7 -12.80 -0.96 12.32
C SER A 7 -14.09 -1.72 12.61
N THR A 8 -14.28 -2.17 13.84
CA THR A 8 -15.55 -2.74 14.32
C THR A 8 -16.45 -1.70 14.99
N THR A 9 -15.92 -0.51 15.29
CA THR A 9 -16.65 0.62 15.90
C THR A 9 -16.24 1.96 15.28
N CYS A 10 -17.11 2.98 15.37
CA CYS A 10 -16.72 4.34 15.03
C CYS A 10 -15.71 4.88 16.05
N ARG A 11 -14.56 5.42 15.58
CA ARG A 11 -13.53 6.04 16.44
C ARG A 11 -13.56 7.57 16.43
N ASN A 12 -14.50 8.17 15.69
CA ASN A 12 -14.68 9.62 15.65
C ASN A 12 -15.53 10.05 16.87
N PRO A 13 -15.03 10.91 17.78
CA PRO A 13 -15.81 11.40 18.92
C PRO A 13 -17.11 12.13 18.54
N ALA A 14 -17.23 12.60 17.29
CA ALA A 14 -18.43 13.24 16.78
C ALA A 14 -19.51 12.25 16.28
N CYS A 15 -19.23 10.94 16.30
CA CYS A 15 -20.23 9.92 15.97
C CYS A 15 -21.32 9.86 17.04
N GLY A 16 -22.59 9.82 16.61
CA GLY A 16 -23.73 9.53 17.48
C GLY A 16 -24.03 8.05 17.68
N SER A 17 -23.27 7.16 17.03
CA SER A 17 -23.40 5.71 17.11
C SER A 17 -22.04 5.04 16.83
N ASP A 18 -21.84 3.86 17.40
CA ASP A 18 -20.66 3.02 17.15
C ASP A 18 -20.79 2.14 15.91
N THR A 19 -21.96 2.12 15.26
CA THR A 19 -22.22 1.28 14.08
C THR A 19 -21.29 1.65 12.91
N VAL A 20 -20.69 0.62 12.31
CA VAL A 20 -19.89 0.70 11.09
C VAL A 20 -20.36 -0.36 10.11
N GLU A 21 -20.25 -0.06 8.83
CA GLU A 21 -20.62 -0.96 7.75
C GLU A 21 -19.39 -1.29 6.90
N SER A 22 -19.40 -2.48 6.29
CA SER A 22 -18.35 -2.86 5.36
C SER A 22 -18.46 -2.04 4.07
N THR A 23 -17.33 -1.55 3.57
CA THR A 23 -17.27 -0.87 2.28
C THR A 23 -16.10 -1.39 1.48
N GLN A 24 -16.31 -1.57 0.18
CA GLN A 24 -15.23 -1.84 -0.76
C GLN A 24 -14.44 -0.53 -0.98
N LEU A 25 -13.12 -0.60 -0.92
CA LEU A 25 -12.25 0.51 -1.31
C LEU A 25 -11.95 0.46 -2.80
N SER A 26 -11.82 1.63 -3.42
CA SER A 26 -11.32 1.76 -4.79
C SER A 26 -9.93 1.14 -4.92
N LEU A 27 -9.64 0.58 -6.10
CA LEU A 27 -8.33 -0.03 -6.38
C LEU A 27 -7.28 0.99 -6.82
N VAL A 28 -7.69 2.22 -7.14
CA VAL A 28 -6.79 3.27 -7.59
C VAL A 28 -6.87 4.48 -6.68
N GLY A 29 -5.72 5.03 -6.33
CA GLY A 29 -5.60 6.28 -5.59
C GLY A 29 -4.49 7.16 -6.15
N THR A 30 -4.24 8.26 -5.45
CA THR A 30 -3.21 9.25 -5.80
C THR A 30 -2.09 9.20 -4.79
N LEU A 31 -0.84 9.17 -5.25
CA LEU A 31 0.32 9.22 -4.35
C LEU A 31 0.35 10.54 -3.59
N TYR A 32 0.19 10.49 -2.28
CA TYR A 32 0.16 11.66 -1.39
C TYR A 32 1.56 12.04 -0.90
N SER A 33 2.35 11.06 -0.51
CA SER A 33 3.75 11.25 -0.09
C SER A 33 4.52 9.94 -0.26
N TYR A 34 5.84 10.02 -0.39
CA TYR A 34 6.69 8.83 -0.41
C TYR A 34 8.03 9.09 0.31
N THR A 35 8.73 8.00 0.60
CA THR A 35 10.13 8.00 1.04
C THR A 35 10.87 6.86 0.37
N VAL A 36 12.18 7.03 0.19
CA VAL A 36 13.06 5.98 -0.33
C VAL A 36 14.00 5.52 0.78
N GLN A 37 13.87 4.25 1.15
CA GLN A 37 14.68 3.62 2.19
C GLN A 37 16.02 3.20 1.59
N HIS A 38 17.05 4.02 1.78
CA HIS A 38 18.42 3.76 1.32
C HIS A 38 19.29 3.01 2.34
N TYR A 39 18.75 2.72 3.52
CA TYR A 39 19.45 1.93 4.53
C TYR A 39 18.76 0.59 4.73
N GLN A 40 19.56 -0.47 4.78
CA GLN A 40 19.07 -1.80 5.10
C GLN A 40 18.37 -1.81 6.46
N PRO A 41 17.09 -2.26 6.53
CA PRO A 41 16.40 -2.45 7.78
C PRO A 41 17.16 -3.38 8.73
N PRO A 42 17.03 -3.22 10.06
CA PRO A 42 17.68 -4.08 11.04
C PRO A 42 17.36 -5.58 10.84
N PRO A 43 18.18 -6.51 11.37
CA PRO A 43 18.03 -7.95 11.15
C PRO A 43 16.68 -8.58 11.56
N LEU A 44 15.82 -7.84 12.26
CA LEU A 44 14.46 -8.26 12.60
C LEU A 44 13.57 -8.38 11.35
N PHE A 45 13.94 -7.73 10.25
CA PHE A 45 13.28 -7.84 8.96
C PHE A 45 14.00 -8.90 8.11
N ARG A 46 13.25 -9.85 7.55
CA ARG A 46 13.79 -10.84 6.61
C ARG A 46 14.09 -10.15 5.27
N ASN A 47 15.35 -9.75 5.06
CA ASN A 47 15.78 -8.93 3.92
C ASN A 47 17.15 -9.34 3.38
N ASP A 48 17.39 -10.64 3.23
CA ASP A 48 18.69 -11.21 2.83
C ASP A 48 19.22 -10.61 1.51
N ASP A 49 18.33 -10.27 0.57
CA ASP A 49 18.63 -9.62 -0.72
C ASP A 49 18.19 -8.15 -0.75
N TRP A 50 18.60 -7.36 0.25
CA TRP A 50 18.17 -5.96 0.37
C TRP A 50 18.67 -5.08 -0.79
N GLN A 51 17.78 -4.23 -1.30
CA GLN A 51 18.05 -3.10 -2.20
C GLN A 51 17.22 -1.90 -1.78
N PRO A 52 17.60 -0.66 -2.14
CA PRO A 52 16.76 0.51 -1.88
C PRO A 52 15.35 0.35 -2.46
N TYR A 53 14.34 0.74 -1.68
CA TYR A 53 12.94 0.63 -2.08
C TYR A 53 12.14 1.84 -1.60
N ALA A 54 11.03 2.11 -2.29
CA ALA A 54 10.13 3.21 -1.94
C ALA A 54 8.91 2.73 -1.15
N ILE A 55 8.53 3.51 -0.15
CA ILE A 55 7.26 3.37 0.57
C ILE A 55 6.43 4.60 0.25
N GLY A 56 5.21 4.38 -0.23
CA GLY A 56 4.26 5.42 -0.57
C GLY A 56 3.05 5.42 0.36
N VAL A 57 2.47 6.59 0.53
CA VAL A 57 1.14 6.79 1.11
C VAL A 57 0.22 7.19 -0.04
N VAL A 58 -0.77 6.35 -0.34
CA VAL A 58 -1.74 6.57 -1.43
C VAL A 58 -3.07 7.01 -0.83
N GLU A 59 -3.60 8.15 -1.28
CA GLU A 59 -4.92 8.64 -0.91
C GLU A 59 -5.97 8.11 -1.90
N PHE A 60 -7.00 7.46 -1.36
CA PHE A 60 -8.09 6.88 -2.14
C PHE A 60 -9.34 7.78 -2.16
N PRO A 61 -10.25 7.61 -3.15
CA PRO A 61 -11.51 8.35 -3.22
C PRO A 61 -12.33 8.35 -1.92
N GLU A 62 -12.26 7.27 -1.14
CA GLU A 62 -12.94 7.10 0.15
C GLU A 62 -12.30 7.91 1.29
N LYS A 63 -11.33 8.79 0.99
CA LYS A 63 -10.63 9.68 1.93
C LYS A 63 -9.81 8.95 2.99
N VAL A 64 -9.38 7.73 2.68
CA VAL A 64 -8.39 6.98 3.44
C VAL A 64 -7.02 7.09 2.78
N ARG A 65 -5.98 7.11 3.61
CA ARG A 65 -4.59 7.06 3.18
C ARG A 65 -3.98 5.75 3.61
N VAL A 66 -3.47 4.99 2.64
CA VAL A 66 -2.91 3.65 2.88
C VAL A 66 -1.42 3.68 2.55
N MET A 67 -0.61 3.17 3.48
CA MET A 67 0.82 3.03 3.30
C MET A 67 1.15 1.66 2.69
N GLY A 68 2.06 1.62 1.72
CA GLY A 68 2.52 0.38 1.08
C GLY A 68 3.80 0.59 0.26
N MET A 69 4.43 -0.49 -0.17
CA MET A 69 5.58 -0.40 -1.08
C MET A 69 5.14 0.11 -2.45
N LEU A 70 6.00 0.92 -3.09
CA LEU A 70 5.85 1.27 -4.50
C LEU A 70 6.69 0.30 -5.34
N SER A 71 6.09 -0.32 -6.35
CA SER A 71 6.74 -1.26 -7.26
C SER A 71 6.45 -0.89 -8.72
N GLY A 72 7.22 -1.47 -9.64
CA GLY A 72 7.04 -1.22 -11.08
C GLY A 72 7.41 0.20 -11.54
N ILE A 73 8.21 0.94 -10.76
CA ILE A 73 8.70 2.28 -11.08
C ILE A 73 10.15 2.44 -10.60
N ALA A 74 10.98 3.16 -11.36
CA ALA A 74 12.32 3.53 -10.89
C ALA A 74 12.22 4.55 -9.75
N LEU A 75 13.14 4.49 -8.79
CA LEU A 75 13.09 5.35 -7.60
C LEU A 75 13.15 6.85 -7.95
N ASP A 76 13.86 7.20 -9.03
CA ASP A 76 14.01 8.56 -9.53
C ASP A 76 12.79 9.07 -10.33
N ASP A 77 11.89 8.18 -10.73
CA ASP A 77 10.69 8.49 -11.53
C ASP A 77 9.44 8.69 -10.65
N ILE A 78 9.55 8.53 -9.33
CA ILE A 78 8.41 8.65 -8.42
C ILE A 78 8.00 10.12 -8.27
N ALA A 79 6.75 10.44 -8.63
CA ALA A 79 6.18 11.77 -8.50
C ALA A 79 4.90 11.78 -7.65
N ILE A 80 4.85 12.69 -6.67
CA ILE A 80 3.64 12.96 -5.86
C ILE A 80 2.54 13.51 -6.79
N GLY A 81 1.31 13.05 -6.60
CA GLY A 81 0.17 13.41 -7.44
C GLY A 81 -0.15 12.41 -8.54
N GLU A 82 0.74 11.45 -8.83
CA GLU A 82 0.51 10.40 -9.82
C GLU A 82 -0.46 9.31 -9.32
N ARG A 83 -1.07 8.61 -10.28
CA ARG A 83 -2.05 7.55 -10.00
C ARG A 83 -1.39 6.19 -9.80
N TYR A 84 -1.81 5.53 -8.74
CA TYR A 84 -1.30 4.23 -8.34
C TYR A 84 -2.44 3.23 -8.09
N VAL A 85 -2.24 2.01 -8.57
CA VAL A 85 -3.17 0.89 -8.49
C VAL A 85 -2.71 -0.10 -7.42
N LEU A 86 -3.65 -0.65 -6.67
CA LEU A 86 -3.43 -1.75 -5.73
C LEU A 86 -2.83 -2.97 -6.45
N ALA A 87 -1.73 -3.47 -5.91
CA ALA A 87 -1.08 -4.70 -6.35
C ALA A 87 -0.85 -5.64 -5.16
N LEU A 88 -0.56 -6.90 -5.46
CA LEU A 88 -0.04 -7.87 -4.49
C LEU A 88 1.48 -7.97 -4.63
N SER A 89 2.17 -8.01 -3.49
CA SER A 89 3.61 -8.26 -3.40
C SER A 89 3.85 -9.46 -2.50
N ASP A 90 4.89 -10.21 -2.81
CA ASP A 90 5.43 -11.24 -1.93
C ASP A 90 6.02 -10.60 -0.67
N LEU A 91 5.62 -11.09 0.51
CA LEU A 91 6.16 -10.63 1.79
C LEU A 91 7.21 -11.62 2.32
N VAL A 92 6.84 -12.89 2.44
CA VAL A 92 7.69 -13.93 3.02
C VAL A 92 7.13 -15.31 2.69
N LYS A 93 7.95 -16.36 2.76
CA LYS A 93 7.47 -17.74 2.88
C LYS A 93 7.27 -18.09 4.36
N ASP A 94 6.14 -18.71 4.68
CA ASP A 94 5.87 -19.20 6.04
C ASP A 94 6.65 -20.49 6.36
N ALA A 95 6.43 -21.04 7.55
CA ALA A 95 7.13 -22.24 8.02
C ALA A 95 6.87 -23.50 7.16
N ASP A 96 5.74 -23.53 6.46
CA ASP A 96 5.34 -24.62 5.57
C ASP A 96 5.79 -24.38 4.12
N GLY A 97 6.54 -23.29 3.86
CA GLY A 97 7.03 -22.90 2.56
C GLY A 97 5.99 -22.20 1.67
N LYS A 98 4.81 -21.85 2.21
CA LYS A 98 3.75 -21.17 1.46
C LYS A 98 4.05 -19.68 1.34
N GLN A 99 3.77 -19.13 0.15
CA GLN A 99 3.95 -17.72 -0.12
C GLN A 99 2.88 -16.88 0.61
N VAL A 100 3.33 -15.91 1.41
CA VAL A 100 2.50 -14.89 2.04
C VAL A 100 2.60 -13.61 1.20
N HIS A 101 1.45 -13.04 0.86
CA HIS A 101 1.37 -11.79 0.10
C HIS A 101 0.93 -10.62 0.99
N THR A 102 1.35 -9.42 0.62
CA THR A 102 0.91 -8.14 1.18
C THR A 102 0.47 -7.20 0.06
N HIS A 103 -0.23 -6.10 0.39
CA HIS A 103 -0.51 -5.06 -0.58
C HIS A 103 0.73 -4.22 -0.92
N ALA A 104 0.79 -3.77 -2.16
CA ALA A 104 1.72 -2.79 -2.70
C ALA A 104 0.98 -1.90 -3.71
N PHE A 105 1.69 -0.95 -4.32
CA PHE A 105 1.13 -0.03 -5.30
C PHE A 105 2.02 0.09 -6.53
N THR A 106 1.44 0.01 -7.72
CA THR A 106 2.11 0.23 -9.01
C THR A 106 1.53 1.43 -9.74
N PRO A 107 2.28 2.17 -10.58
CA PRO A 107 1.71 3.23 -11.40
C PRO A 107 0.57 2.74 -12.30
N GLU A 108 -0.40 3.59 -12.62
CA GLU A 108 -1.56 3.25 -13.47
C GLU A 108 -1.20 3.04 -14.97
N SER A 109 0.04 3.36 -15.38
CA SER A 109 0.56 3.12 -16.73
C SER A 109 2.01 2.63 -16.67
N GLN A 110 2.41 1.50 -17.28
CA GLN A 110 2.07 1.06 -18.64
C GLN A 110 1.41 -0.32 -18.76
N GLY A 111 0.35 -0.40 -19.59
CA GLY A 111 0.08 -1.47 -20.54
C GLY A 111 -0.22 -2.89 -20.02
N THR A 112 -1.44 -3.35 -20.26
CA THR A 112 -1.78 -4.77 -20.41
C THR A 112 -0.72 -5.47 -21.30
N PRO A 113 -0.20 -6.67 -20.94
CA PRO A 113 0.46 -7.52 -21.93
C PRO A 113 -0.57 -7.80 -23.02
N SER A 114 -0.33 -7.29 -24.22
CA SER A 114 -1.11 -7.72 -25.40
C SER A 114 -0.81 -9.20 -25.63
N GLU A 115 -1.85 -10.02 -25.60
CA GLU A 115 -1.84 -11.38 -26.14
C GLU A 115 -1.86 -11.33 -27.67
#